data_AF-A0A7C5WQS9-F1
#
_entry.id   AF-A0A7C5WQS9-F1
#
_cell.length_a   1.000
_cell.length_b   1.000
_cell.length_c   1.000
_cell.angle_alpha   90.00
_cell.angle_beta   90.00
_cell.angle_gamma   90.00
#
_symmetry.space_group_name_H-M   'P 1'
#
loop_
_entity.id
_entity.type
_entity.pdbx_description
1 polymer ?
#
loop_
_entity_poly.entity_id
_entity_poly.type
_entity_poly.pdbx_seq_one_letter_code
_entity_poly.pdbx_strand_id
1 'polypeptide(L)'
;LNNGDGTFSSRTRYAVGAGPASIALGDLNGDGALDMVVSNAGNGDVSVLLNQCSAPPCPADLNGDGLQDLADISTFVLGFTGQDPVADLAEPFGVFDLADITAFISAFNAGCP
;
A
#
# COMPACT_ATOMS: atom_id res chain seq x y z
N LEU A 1 11.72 16.46 0.72
CA LEU A 1 11.19 16.34 -0.66
C LEU A 1 10.94 17.76 -1.21
N ASN A 2 10.83 17.98 -2.52
CA ASN A 2 10.42 19.30 -3.05
C ASN A 2 8.88 19.41 -2.96
N ASN A 3 8.36 20.52 -2.44
CA ASN A 3 6.92 20.73 -2.26
C ASN A 3 6.21 21.30 -3.51
N GLY A 4 6.94 21.50 -4.62
CA GLY A 4 6.39 22.01 -5.89
C GLY A 4 6.28 23.54 -5.96
N ASP A 5 6.60 24.24 -4.88
CA ASP A 5 6.62 25.71 -4.78
C ASP A 5 8.06 26.27 -4.64
N GLY A 6 9.07 25.43 -4.88
CA GLY A 6 10.48 25.77 -4.71
C GLY A 6 10.99 25.62 -3.27
N THR A 7 10.15 25.18 -2.34
CA THR A 7 10.57 24.84 -0.97
C THR A 7 10.82 23.35 -0.81
N PHE A 8 11.62 23.00 0.21
CA PHE A 8 11.84 21.61 0.62
C PHE A 8 11.09 21.31 1.91
N SER A 9 10.49 20.12 1.98
CA SER A 9 9.96 19.56 3.22
C SER A 9 11.08 19.30 4.24
N SER A 10 10.68 19.12 5.50
CA SER A 10 11.61 18.73 6.57
C SER A 10 12.44 17.50 6.20
N ARG A 11 13.68 17.45 6.67
CA ARG A 11 14.60 16.35 6.39
C ARG A 11 14.17 15.10 7.17
N THR A 12 13.86 14.04 6.44
CA THR A 12 13.75 12.69 6.99
C THR A 12 15.12 12.01 6.98
N ARG A 13 15.43 11.23 8.02
CA ARG A 13 16.64 10.41 8.10
C ARG A 13 16.23 8.96 8.26
N TYR A 14 16.76 8.12 7.38
CA TYR A 14 16.62 6.68 7.46
C TYR A 14 17.93 6.08 7.93
N ALA A 15 17.89 5.30 9.01
CA ALA A 15 19.08 4.67 9.57
C ALA A 15 19.49 3.45 8.74
N VAL A 16 20.80 3.32 8.50
CA VAL A 16 21.44 2.19 7.81
C VAL A 16 22.73 1.81 8.53
N GLY A 17 23.38 0.72 8.10
CA GLY A 17 24.68 0.30 8.60
C GLY A 17 25.81 1.31 8.31
N ALA A 18 27.02 1.04 8.83
CA ALA A 18 28.15 1.95 8.68
C ALA A 18 28.82 1.84 7.30
N GLY A 19 29.30 2.98 6.80
CA GLY A 19 29.96 3.07 5.49
C GLY A 19 29.04 2.69 4.32
N PRO A 20 27.86 3.32 4.17
CA PRO A 20 27.01 3.09 3.00
C PRO A 20 27.78 3.46 1.72
N ALA A 21 27.84 2.51 0.77
CA ALA A 21 28.65 2.62 -0.44
C ALA A 21 27.81 2.72 -1.73
N SER A 22 26.63 2.12 -1.74
CA SER A 22 25.72 2.10 -2.89
C SER A 22 24.27 1.98 -2.43
N ILE A 23 23.36 2.46 -3.27
CA ILE A 23 21.92 2.40 -3.09
C ILE A 23 21.27 1.88 -4.37
N ALA A 24 20.25 1.03 -4.22
CA ALA A 24 19.36 0.60 -5.29
C ALA A 24 17.90 0.72 -4.84
N LEU A 25 17.01 0.94 -5.81
CA LEU A 25 15.58 0.99 -5.59
C LEU A 25 14.90 -0.14 -6.38
N GLY A 26 13.90 -0.76 -5.78
CA GLY A 26 13.10 -1.82 -6.39
C GLY A 26 12.00 -2.25 -5.45
N ASP A 27 10.89 -2.76 -5.99
CA ASP A 27 9.83 -3.39 -5.21
C ASP A 27 10.31 -4.79 -4.79
N LEU A 28 10.61 -4.98 -3.50
CA LEU A 28 11.19 -6.21 -2.96
C LEU A 28 10.16 -7.08 -2.24
N ASN A 29 9.06 -6.48 -1.77
CA ASN A 29 7.99 -7.14 -1.06
C ASN A 29 6.73 -7.36 -1.93
N GLY A 30 6.68 -6.83 -3.14
CA GLY A 30 5.60 -6.98 -4.11
C GLY A 30 4.43 -6.02 -3.90
N ASP A 31 4.61 -4.94 -3.12
CA ASP A 31 3.54 -4.00 -2.77
C ASP A 31 3.37 -2.85 -3.77
N GLY A 32 4.11 -2.86 -4.88
CA GLY A 32 4.07 -1.83 -5.91
C GLY A 32 4.84 -0.56 -5.56
N ALA A 33 5.29 -0.40 -4.31
CA ALA A 33 6.13 0.71 -3.89
C ALA A 33 7.62 0.37 -4.06
N LEU A 34 8.41 1.37 -4.48
CA LEU A 34 9.87 1.18 -4.55
C LEU A 34 10.46 1.15 -3.14
N ASP A 35 10.98 -0.01 -2.74
CA ASP A 35 11.83 -0.17 -1.56
C ASP A 35 13.26 0.31 -1.82
N MET A 36 14.04 0.40 -0.74
CA MET A 36 15.43 0.82 -0.78
C MET A 36 16.36 -0.27 -0.23
N VAL A 37 17.41 -0.58 -1.00
CA VAL A 37 18.53 -1.44 -0.57
C VAL A 37 19.80 -0.62 -0.50
N VAL A 38 20.52 -0.72 0.61
CA VAL A 38 21.79 -0.02 0.84
C VAL A 38 22.88 -1.00 1.20
N SER A 39 23.98 -0.99 0.45
CA SER A 39 25.18 -1.78 0.76
C SER A 39 26.07 -1.01 1.74
N ASN A 40 26.37 -1.58 2.90
CA ASN A 40 27.16 -0.94 3.95
C ASN A 40 28.56 -1.57 3.99
N ALA A 41 29.48 -1.02 3.19
CA ALA A 41 30.84 -1.54 3.07
C ALA A 41 31.65 -1.46 4.38
N GLY A 42 31.32 -0.51 5.26
CA GLY A 42 31.95 -0.39 6.57
C GLY A 42 31.56 -1.50 7.55
N ASN A 43 30.32 -2.01 7.45
CA ASN A 43 29.84 -3.13 8.25
C ASN A 43 30.00 -4.50 7.57
N GLY A 44 30.07 -4.53 6.24
CA GLY A 44 29.97 -5.77 5.46
C GLY A 44 28.55 -6.34 5.42
N ASP A 45 27.52 -5.51 5.59
CA ASP A 45 26.11 -5.91 5.58
C ASP A 45 25.29 -5.12 4.54
N VAL A 46 24.00 -5.46 4.44
CA VAL A 46 23.01 -4.78 3.60
C VAL A 46 21.85 -4.34 4.49
N SER A 47 21.42 -3.09 4.34
CA SER A 47 20.16 -2.60 4.92
C SER A 47 19.06 -2.64 3.87
N VAL A 48 17.90 -3.18 4.24
CA VAL A 48 16.67 -3.13 3.44
C VAL A 48 15.67 -2.25 4.17
N LEU A 49 15.16 -1.25 3.47
CA LEU A 49 14.15 -0.33 4.00
C LEU A 49 12.93 -0.47 3.12
N LEU A 50 11.90 -1.10 3.69
CA LEU A 50 10.62 -1.24 3.01
C LEU A 50 9.95 0.12 2.96
N ASN A 51 9.66 0.59 1.76
CA ASN A 51 8.82 1.74 1.58
C ASN A 51 7.38 1.26 1.74
N GLN A 52 6.96 1.16 2.99
CA GLN A 52 5.56 0.97 3.31
C GLN A 52 4.83 2.21 2.82
N CYS A 53 4.34 2.16 1.58
CA CYS A 53 3.11 2.84 1.27
C CYS A 53 2.11 2.31 2.30
N SER A 54 1.88 3.08 3.36
CA SER A 54 0.50 3.27 3.76
C SER A 54 -0.17 4.01 2.60
N ALA A 55 -0.29 3.35 1.45
CA ALA A 55 -1.32 3.67 0.51
C ALA A 55 -2.59 3.76 1.36
N PRO A 56 -3.52 4.69 1.08
CA PRO A 56 -4.88 4.47 1.57
C PRO A 56 -5.18 3.00 1.27
N PRO A 57 -5.55 2.20 2.30
CA PRO A 57 -5.61 0.73 2.19
C PRO A 57 -6.23 0.43 0.84
N CYS A 58 -5.59 -0.39 0.00
CA CYS A 58 -6.10 -0.72 -1.33
C CYS A 58 -7.60 -0.94 -1.14
N PRO A 59 -8.50 -0.05 -1.60
CA PRO A 59 -9.83 -0.01 -0.97
C PRO A 59 -10.65 -1.27 -1.25
N ALA A 60 -10.18 -2.08 -2.21
CA ALA A 60 -10.69 -3.39 -2.53
C ALA A 60 -9.86 -4.56 -1.97
N ASP A 61 -8.72 -4.35 -1.30
CA ASP A 61 -8.03 -5.38 -0.51
C ASP A 61 -8.80 -5.58 0.80
N LEU A 62 -9.74 -6.52 0.77
CA LEU A 62 -10.66 -6.77 1.89
C LEU A 62 -10.13 -7.88 2.81
N ASN A 63 -9.16 -8.68 2.35
CA ASN A 63 -8.58 -9.77 3.12
C ASN A 63 -7.28 -9.35 3.86
N GLY A 64 -6.72 -8.18 3.52
CA GLY A 64 -5.54 -7.59 4.13
C GLY A 64 -4.22 -8.25 3.75
N ASP A 65 -4.16 -8.92 2.60
CA ASP A 65 -2.94 -9.60 2.12
C ASP A 65 -2.04 -8.71 1.26
N GLY A 66 -2.47 -7.48 0.96
CA GLY A 66 -1.72 -6.49 0.21
C GLY A 66 -1.79 -6.67 -1.31
N LEU A 67 -2.58 -7.63 -1.80
CA LEU A 67 -2.83 -7.85 -3.22
C LEU A 67 -4.29 -7.52 -3.55
N GLN A 68 -4.55 -7.19 -4.82
CA GLN A 68 -5.92 -7.16 -5.35
C GLN A 68 -6.13 -8.36 -6.24
N ASP A 69 -6.87 -9.36 -5.77
CA ASP A 69 -7.06 -10.61 -6.48
C ASP A 69 -8.46 -11.25 -6.28
N LEU A 70 -8.60 -12.53 -6.63
CA LEU A 70 -9.87 -13.24 -6.49
C LEU A 70 -10.31 -13.43 -5.03
N ALA A 71 -9.37 -13.42 -4.08
CA ALA A 71 -9.68 -13.53 -2.66
C ALA A 71 -10.43 -12.31 -2.15
N ASP A 72 -10.17 -11.12 -2.72
CA ASP A 72 -10.92 -9.90 -2.42
C ASP A 72 -12.34 -9.92 -2.96
N ILE A 73 -12.51 -10.38 -4.20
CA ILE A 73 -13.84 -10.58 -4.78
C ILE A 73 -14.64 -11.55 -3.94
N SER A 74 -14.02 -12.66 -3.51
CA SER A 74 -14.67 -13.61 -2.62
C SER A 74 -15.06 -12.97 -1.29
N THR A 75 -14.17 -12.16 -0.71
CA THR A 75 -14.41 -11.47 0.56
C THR A 75 -15.56 -10.47 0.43
N PHE A 76 -15.58 -9.69 -0.66
CA PHE A 76 -16.67 -8.76 -0.96
C PHE A 76 -18.01 -9.48 -1.11
N VAL A 77 -18.07 -10.56 -1.91
CA VAL A 77 -19.33 -11.30 -2.15
C VAL A 77 -19.85 -11.96 -0.87
N LEU A 78 -18.96 -12.53 -0.06
CA LEU A 78 -19.32 -13.12 1.23
C LEU A 78 -19.79 -12.06 2.22
N GLY A 79 -19.09 -10.92 2.31
CA GLY A 79 -19.46 -9.79 3.15
C GLY A 79 -20.81 -9.20 2.73
N PHE A 80 -21.03 -8.99 1.43
CA PHE A 80 -22.28 -8.45 0.89
C PHE A 80 -23.48 -9.35 1.19
N THR A 81 -23.33 -10.67 0.98
CA THR A 81 -24.39 -11.65 1.29
C THR A 81 -24.67 -11.73 2.80
N GLY A 82 -23.62 -11.59 3.61
CA GLY A 82 -23.70 -11.56 5.07
C GLY A 82 -24.12 -10.21 5.67
N GLN A 83 -24.20 -9.16 4.86
CA GLN A 83 -24.34 -7.76 5.31
C GLN A 83 -23.29 -7.38 6.35
N ASP A 84 -22.05 -7.80 6.11
CA ASP A 84 -20.88 -7.50 6.94
C ASP A 84 -20.29 -6.14 6.57
N PRO A 85 -19.98 -5.25 7.54
CA PRO A 85 -19.39 -3.93 7.30
C PRO A 85 -18.17 -3.90 6.37
N VAL A 86 -17.45 -5.01 6.22
CA VAL A 86 -16.33 -5.12 5.26
C VAL A 86 -16.76 -4.85 3.80
N ALA A 87 -18.03 -5.06 3.46
CA ALA A 87 -18.59 -4.80 2.13
C ALA A 87 -19.35 -3.47 2.02
N ASP A 88 -19.42 -2.66 3.09
CA ASP A 88 -20.07 -1.34 3.15
C ASP A 88 -19.02 -0.27 2.80
N LEU A 89 -18.66 -0.25 1.51
CA LEU A 89 -17.57 0.60 1.00
C LEU A 89 -18.07 2.00 0.61
N ALA A 90 -19.38 2.18 0.47
CA ALA A 90 -20.01 3.46 0.20
C ALA A 90 -20.74 3.96 1.45
N GLU A 91 -20.19 5.03 2.05
CA GLU A 91 -20.77 5.75 3.19
C GLU A 91 -20.61 5.01 4.55
N PRO A 92 -20.02 5.61 5.60
CA PRO A 92 -19.62 4.88 6.82
C PRO A 92 -20.74 4.27 7.69
N PHE A 93 -22.01 4.41 7.30
CA PHE A 93 -23.21 3.99 8.04
C PHE A 93 -24.38 3.66 7.08
N GLY A 94 -24.04 3.18 5.87
CA GLY A 94 -24.97 2.94 4.77
C GLY A 94 -25.75 1.63 4.90
N VAL A 95 -26.54 1.32 3.87
CA VAL A 95 -27.13 0.00 3.68
C VAL A 95 -26.43 -0.65 2.50
N PHE A 96 -26.13 -1.95 2.60
CA PHE A 96 -25.56 -2.71 1.49
C PHE A 96 -26.42 -2.59 0.23
N ASP A 97 -25.95 -1.83 -0.75
CA ASP A 97 -26.70 -1.54 -1.96
C ASP A 97 -25.80 -1.45 -3.21
N LEU A 98 -26.36 -0.89 -4.28
CA LEU A 98 -25.65 -0.78 -5.56
C LEU A 98 -24.47 0.20 -5.50
N ALA A 99 -24.48 1.16 -4.58
CA ALA A 99 -23.39 2.09 -4.35
C ALA A 99 -22.14 1.34 -3.85
N ASP A 100 -22.30 0.35 -2.97
CA ASP A 100 -21.19 -0.48 -2.47
C ASP A 100 -20.58 -1.34 -3.57
N ILE A 101 -21.42 -1.96 -4.39
CA ILE A 101 -20.95 -2.73 -5.57
C ILE A 101 -20.17 -1.82 -6.51
N THR A 102 -20.66 -0.61 -6.74
CA THR A 102 -20.00 0.37 -7.60
C THR A 102 -18.68 0.84 -6.98
N ALA A 103 -18.65 1.07 -5.66
CA ALA A 103 -17.45 1.43 -4.92
C ALA A 103 -16.39 0.33 -4.99
N PHE A 104 -16.78 -0.93 -4.75
CA PHE A 104 -15.89 -2.09 -4.89
C PHE A 104 -15.33 -2.20 -6.30
N ILE A 105 -16.17 -2.20 -7.33
CA ILE A 105 -15.74 -2.34 -8.74
C ILE A 105 -14.83 -1.16 -9.14
N SER A 106 -15.14 0.06 -8.68
CA SER A 106 -14.30 1.23 -8.94
C SER A 106 -12.93 1.10 -8.29
N ALA A 107 -12.88 0.65 -7.03
CA ALA A 107 -11.63 0.43 -6.31
C ALA A 107 -10.81 -0.71 -6.94
N PHE A 108 -11.47 -1.81 -7.29
CA PHE A 108 -10.84 -2.99 -7.90
C PHE A 108 -10.22 -2.67 -9.27
N ASN A 109 -10.93 -1.90 -10.11
CA ASN A 109 -10.41 -1.49 -11.41
C ASN A 109 -9.34 -0.39 -11.33
N ALA A 110 -9.33 0.41 -10.27
CA ALA A 110 -8.28 1.39 -10.04
C ALA A 110 -6.93 0.72 -9.73
N GLY A 111 -6.97 -0.52 -9.22
CA GLY A 111 -5.79 -1.23 -8.75
C GLY A 111 -5.24 -0.65 -7.46
N CYS A 112 -4.18 -1.25 -6.94
CA CYS A 112 -3.41 -0.67 -5.84
C CYS A 112 -2.53 0.48 -6.38
N PRO A 113 -2.34 1.57 -5.61
CA PRO A 113 -1.41 2.66 -5.98
C PRO A 113 0.01 2.19 -6.26
#